data_AF-A0A1E1WNU8-F1
#
_entry.id   AF-A0A1E1WNU8-F1
#
_cell.length_a   1.000
_cell.length_b   1.000
_cell.length_c   1.000
_cell.angle_alpha   90.00
_cell.angle_beta   90.00
_cell.angle_gamma   90.00
#
_symmetry.space_group_name_H-M   'P 1'
#
loop_
_entity.id
_entity.type
_entity.pdbx_description
1 polymer ?
#
loop_
_entity_poly.entity_id
_entity_poly.type
_entity_poly.pdbx_seq_one_letter_code
_entity_poly.pdbx_strand_id
1 'polypeptide(L)'
;FAALLAVKTDVIVVDYVDRRGFEQLLRYHYCEPTQLNSVGTARCALDAAYKFLCPLLAERCARRLDEMLDAGVALEILRDLRFLCARLPGAASAPPLPALTDDGAARSLAQCSRWCDSLAHNALLVLDENADAALTDERLEELTYEDLALIVKRDTLRVSSELVLVEALSRWATA
;
A
#
# COMPACT_ATOMS: atom_id res chain seq x y z
N PHE A 1 -12.87 13.90 -13.58
CA PHE A 1 -12.23 13.64 -14.89
C PHE A 1 -12.98 14.30 -16.06
N ALA A 2 -14.28 14.06 -16.28
CA ALA A 2 -15.03 14.66 -17.39
C ALA A 2 -15.06 16.21 -17.39
N ALA A 3 -15.08 16.85 -16.21
CA ALA A 3 -15.03 18.31 -16.10
C ALA A 3 -13.64 18.92 -16.38
N LEU A 4 -12.55 18.15 -16.18
CA LEU A 4 -11.18 18.61 -16.47
C LEU A 4 -10.91 18.63 -17.99
N LEU A 5 -11.58 17.76 -18.75
CA LEU A 5 -11.48 17.70 -20.22
C LEU A 5 -12.36 18.73 -20.93
N ALA A 6 -13.26 19.42 -20.21
CA ALA A 6 -14.15 20.44 -20.78
C ALA A 6 -13.45 21.79 -20.98
N VAL A 7 -12.32 22.02 -20.31
CA VAL A 7 -11.47 23.19 -20.50
C VAL A 7 -10.36 22.81 -21.47
N LYS A 8 -10.31 23.50 -22.62
CA LYS A 8 -9.31 23.28 -23.66
C LYS A 8 -7.97 23.90 -23.21
N THR A 9 -7.33 23.27 -22.24
CA THR A 9 -6.00 23.63 -21.75
C THR A 9 -5.07 22.45 -22.02
N ASP A 10 -3.93 22.73 -22.64
CA ASP A 10 -2.91 21.71 -22.97
C ASP A 10 -2.15 21.18 -21.73
N VAL A 11 -2.59 21.56 -20.52
CA VAL A 11 -1.95 21.21 -19.25
C VAL A 11 -2.95 20.53 -18.33
N ILE A 12 -2.60 19.33 -17.88
CA ILE A 12 -3.31 18.58 -16.84
C ILE A 12 -2.46 18.63 -15.57
N VAL A 13 -2.99 19.23 -14.52
CA VAL A 13 -2.32 19.30 -13.21
C VAL A 13 -2.64 18.04 -12.41
N VAL A 14 -1.59 17.37 -11.91
CA VAL A 14 -1.68 16.19 -11.04
C VAL A 14 -0.91 16.49 -9.76
N ASP A 15 -1.61 16.76 -8.66
CA ASP A 15 -1.06 17.17 -7.37
C ASP A 15 -1.29 16.14 -6.25
N TYR A 16 -2.07 15.09 -6.52
CA TYR A 16 -2.48 14.05 -5.57
C TYR A 16 -1.63 12.76 -5.65
N VAL A 17 -0.54 12.77 -6.41
CA VAL A 17 0.39 11.63 -6.57
C VAL A 17 1.83 12.12 -6.40
N ASP A 18 2.64 11.35 -5.69
CA ASP A 18 4.07 11.65 -5.52
C ASP A 18 4.79 11.66 -6.88
N ARG A 19 5.58 12.71 -7.13
CA ARG A 19 6.34 12.90 -8.37
C ARG A 19 7.15 11.66 -8.75
N ARG A 20 7.82 11.01 -7.78
CA ARG A 20 8.66 9.83 -8.01
C ARG A 20 7.86 8.66 -8.56
N GLY A 21 6.65 8.47 -8.02
CA GLY A 21 5.72 7.43 -8.46
C GLY A 21 5.19 7.71 -9.87
N PHE A 22 4.78 8.95 -10.10
CA PHE A 22 4.28 9.38 -11.42
C PHE A 22 5.36 9.29 -12.51
N GLU A 23 6.61 9.61 -12.20
CA GLU A 23 7.74 9.41 -13.12
C GLU A 23 7.91 7.94 -13.53
N GLN A 24 7.71 6.98 -12.62
CA GLN A 24 7.79 5.55 -12.99
C GLN A 24 6.61 5.13 -13.87
N LEU A 25 5.43 5.70 -13.66
CA LEU A 25 4.27 5.49 -14.53
C LEU A 25 4.54 6.00 -15.94
N LEU A 26 5.10 7.20 -16.08
CA LEU A 26 5.49 7.75 -17.39
C LEU A 26 6.53 6.88 -18.07
N ARG A 27 7.61 6.51 -17.37
CA ARG A 27 8.63 5.59 -17.90
C ARG A 27 8.03 4.30 -18.42
N TYR A 28 7.13 3.70 -17.65
CA TYR A 28 6.42 2.50 -18.06
C TYR A 28 5.65 2.69 -19.37
N HIS A 29 4.90 3.79 -19.52
CA HIS A 29 4.15 4.10 -20.74
C HIS A 29 5.04 4.45 -21.94
N TYR A 30 6.21 5.06 -21.70
CA TYR A 30 7.21 5.34 -22.73
C TYR A 30 8.12 4.15 -23.05
N CYS A 31 7.83 2.95 -22.51
CA CYS A 31 8.65 1.75 -22.68
C CYS A 31 10.11 1.91 -22.18
N GLU A 32 10.32 2.81 -21.23
CA GLU A 32 11.59 2.99 -20.53
C GLU A 32 11.68 2.07 -19.30
N PRO A 33 12.89 1.69 -18.87
CA PRO A 33 13.06 0.86 -17.67
C PRO A 33 12.63 1.61 -16.41
N THR A 34 11.70 1.01 -15.65
CA THR A 34 11.27 1.50 -14.33
C THR A 34 12.37 1.32 -13.28
N GLN A 35 12.57 2.33 -12.43
CA GLN A 35 13.60 2.32 -11.39
C GLN A 35 12.98 2.06 -10.00
N LEU A 36 12.75 0.79 -9.68
CA LEU A 36 12.09 0.34 -8.45
C LEU A 36 13.10 -0.15 -7.40
N ASN A 37 14.19 0.60 -7.24
CA ASN A 37 15.37 0.14 -6.47
C ASN A 37 15.27 0.40 -4.96
N SER A 38 14.29 1.19 -4.53
CA SER A 38 14.06 1.51 -3.12
C SER A 38 12.61 1.24 -2.75
N VAL A 39 12.38 0.91 -1.48
CA VAL A 39 11.05 0.71 -0.90
C VAL A 39 10.17 1.94 -1.12
N GLY A 40 10.68 3.14 -0.83
CA GLY A 40 9.95 4.40 -1.02
C GLY A 40 9.54 4.64 -2.48
N THR A 41 10.45 4.47 -3.45
CA THR A 41 10.11 4.65 -4.86
C THR A 41 9.11 3.61 -5.34
N ALA A 42 9.26 2.35 -4.94
CA ALA A 42 8.34 1.28 -5.33
C ALA A 42 6.94 1.46 -4.73
N ARG A 43 6.82 1.95 -3.48
CA ARG A 43 5.54 2.29 -2.84
C ARG A 43 4.85 3.46 -3.54
N CYS A 44 5.58 4.55 -3.81
CA CYS A 44 5.04 5.68 -4.57
C CYS A 44 4.60 5.27 -5.99
N ALA A 45 5.37 4.40 -6.65
CA ALA A 45 5.03 3.89 -7.98
C ALA A 45 3.81 2.96 -7.94
N LEU A 46 3.65 2.16 -6.89
CA LEU A 46 2.46 1.31 -6.69
C LEU A 46 1.20 2.16 -6.48
N ASP A 47 1.25 3.21 -5.67
CA ASP A 47 0.14 4.16 -5.49
C ASP A 47 -0.25 4.83 -6.82
N ALA A 48 0.75 5.30 -7.59
CA ALA A 48 0.50 5.86 -8.92
C ALA A 48 -0.11 4.82 -9.87
N ALA A 49 0.45 3.61 -9.92
CA ALA A 49 -0.06 2.53 -10.77
C ALA A 49 -1.51 2.16 -10.41
N TYR A 50 -1.86 2.15 -9.12
CA TYR A 50 -3.21 1.91 -8.65
C TYR A 50 -4.17 3.02 -9.08
N LYS A 51 -3.83 4.28 -8.79
CA LYS A 51 -4.68 5.45 -9.10
C LYS A 51 -4.91 5.64 -10.61
N PHE A 52 -3.92 5.30 -11.43
CA PHE A 52 -4.01 5.36 -12.89
C PHE A 52 -4.39 4.02 -13.55
N LEU A 53 -4.79 3.02 -12.76
CA LEU A 53 -5.31 1.73 -13.24
C LEU A 53 -4.36 1.02 -14.21
N CYS A 54 -3.10 0.85 -13.80
CA CYS A 54 -2.04 0.18 -14.55
C CYS A 54 -1.62 -1.14 -13.87
N PRO A 55 -2.33 -2.27 -14.11
CA PRO A 55 -2.15 -3.50 -13.33
C PRO A 55 -0.78 -4.15 -13.46
N LEU A 56 -0.17 -4.08 -14.65
CA LEU A 56 1.15 -4.67 -14.91
C LEU A 56 2.27 -3.89 -14.20
N LEU A 57 2.12 -2.57 -14.06
CA LEU A 57 3.05 -1.78 -13.26
C LEU A 57 2.83 -2.06 -11.76
N ALA A 58 1.57 -2.17 -11.33
CA ALA A 58 1.24 -2.54 -9.95
C ALA A 58 1.82 -3.92 -9.58
N GLU A 59 1.72 -4.92 -10.46
CA GLU A 59 2.36 -6.23 -10.30
C GLU A 59 3.87 -6.12 -10.11
N ARG A 60 4.56 -5.36 -10.97
CA ARG A 60 6.01 -5.16 -10.89
C ARG A 60 6.41 -4.49 -9.58
N CYS A 61 5.68 -3.46 -9.15
CA CYS A 61 5.95 -2.77 -7.89
C CYS A 61 5.69 -3.68 -6.69
N ALA A 62 4.58 -4.41 -6.68
CA ALA A 62 4.24 -5.34 -5.61
C ALA A 62 5.28 -6.46 -5.46
N ARG A 63 5.71 -7.11 -6.56
CA ARG A 63 6.78 -8.11 -6.53
C ARG A 63 8.09 -7.55 -6.03
N ARG A 64 8.44 -6.34 -6.49
CA ARG A 64 9.69 -5.73 -6.06
C ARG A 64 9.67 -5.37 -4.57
N LEU A 65 8.53 -4.94 -4.04
CA LEU A 65 8.34 -4.71 -2.61
C LEU A 65 8.40 -6.02 -1.83
N ASP A 66 7.80 -7.09 -2.36
CA ASP A 66 7.82 -8.43 -1.77
C ASP A 66 9.26 -8.95 -1.60
N GLU A 67 10.12 -8.75 -2.59
CA GLU A 67 11.56 -9.08 -2.52
C GLU A 67 12.34 -8.27 -1.47
N MET A 68 11.81 -7.12 -1.05
CA MET A 68 12.45 -6.21 -0.08
C MET A 68 11.77 -6.26 1.29
N LEU A 69 10.86 -7.21 1.53
CA LEU A 69 10.14 -7.30 2.80
C LEU A 69 11.06 -7.64 3.97
N ASP A 70 11.02 -6.79 4.97
CA ASP A 70 11.46 -7.03 6.34
C ASP A 70 10.39 -6.50 7.31
N ALA A 71 10.61 -6.64 8.63
CA ALA A 71 9.67 -6.18 9.63
C ALA A 71 9.32 -4.69 9.49
N GLY A 72 10.32 -3.82 9.31
CA GLY A 72 10.12 -2.37 9.21
C GLY A 72 9.44 -1.95 7.90
N VAL A 73 9.78 -2.60 6.78
CA VAL A 73 9.15 -2.39 5.48
C VAL A 73 7.70 -2.89 5.49
N ALA A 74 7.41 -3.99 6.20
CA ALA A 74 6.06 -4.50 6.36
C ALA A 74 5.16 -3.51 7.13
N LEU A 75 5.68 -2.88 8.21
CA LEU A 75 4.96 -1.81 8.93
C LEU A 75 4.63 -0.63 8.00
N GLU A 76 5.61 -0.17 7.23
CA GLU A 76 5.44 0.88 6.22
C GLU A 76 4.36 0.51 5.18
N ILE A 77 4.40 -0.71 4.65
CA ILE A 77 3.43 -1.18 3.65
C ILE A 77 2.01 -1.15 4.22
N LEU A 78 1.80 -1.63 5.45
CA LEU A 78 0.48 -1.62 6.07
C LEU A 78 -0.03 -0.21 6.30
N ARG A 79 0.83 0.71 6.76
CA ARG A 79 0.46 2.12 6.99
C ARG A 79 -0.03 2.81 5.71
N ASP A 80 0.72 2.71 4.62
CA ASP A 80 0.45 3.54 3.43
C ASP A 80 -0.43 2.85 2.38
N LEU A 81 -0.48 1.51 2.35
CA LEU A 81 -1.14 0.77 1.27
C LEU A 81 -2.42 0.03 1.70
N ARG A 82 -2.81 0.09 2.99
CA ARG A 82 -4.05 -0.54 3.46
C ARG A 82 -5.28 -0.10 2.67
N PHE A 83 -5.39 1.18 2.35
CA PHE A 83 -6.54 1.72 1.63
C PHE A 83 -6.64 1.28 0.16
N LEU A 84 -5.56 0.73 -0.40
CA LEU A 84 -5.54 0.16 -1.75
C LEU A 84 -6.02 -1.31 -1.75
N CYS A 85 -5.95 -1.96 -0.59
CA CYS A 85 -6.36 -3.34 -0.39
C CYS A 85 -7.88 -3.44 -0.32
N ALA A 86 -8.45 -4.40 -1.04
CA ALA A 86 -9.89 -4.65 -1.02
C ALA A 86 -10.29 -5.57 0.15
N ARG A 87 -9.33 -6.33 0.70
CA ARG A 87 -9.60 -7.38 1.70
C ARG A 87 -9.25 -7.00 3.13
N LEU A 88 -8.59 -5.86 3.35
CA LEU A 88 -8.24 -5.40 4.69
C LEU A 88 -9.37 -4.58 5.34
N PRO A 89 -9.50 -4.62 6.69
CA PRO A 89 -10.40 -3.74 7.43
C PRO A 89 -10.18 -2.26 7.09
N GLY A 90 -11.28 -1.52 6.94
CA GLY A 90 -11.25 -0.10 6.57
C GLY A 90 -11.11 0.18 5.07
N ALA A 91 -11.24 -0.86 4.22
CA ALA A 91 -11.49 -0.66 2.79
C ALA A 91 -12.70 0.27 2.58
N ALA A 92 -12.62 1.11 1.55
CA ALA A 92 -13.68 2.06 1.25
C ALA A 92 -15.03 1.34 1.06
N SER A 93 -15.97 1.59 1.96
CA SER A 93 -17.30 0.95 1.97
C SER A 93 -18.27 1.56 0.96
N ALA A 94 -17.79 2.47 0.11
CA ALA A 94 -18.62 3.18 -0.83
C ALA A 94 -19.26 2.20 -1.82
N PRO A 95 -20.59 2.20 -1.98
CA PRO A 95 -21.24 1.37 -2.97
C PRO A 95 -20.74 1.74 -4.38
N PRO A 96 -20.59 0.76 -5.29
CA PRO A 96 -20.14 1.04 -6.64
C PRO A 96 -21.10 2.01 -7.31
N LEU A 97 -20.56 3.11 -7.87
CA LEU A 97 -21.34 4.11 -8.60
C LEU A 97 -22.07 3.41 -9.76
N PRO A 98 -23.42 3.50 -9.85
CA PRO A 98 -24.20 2.86 -10.92
C PRO A 98 -23.82 3.29 -12.34
N ALA A 99 -23.12 4.42 -12.48
CA ALA A 99 -22.66 4.99 -13.76
C ALA A 99 -21.31 4.41 -14.25
N LEU A 100 -20.65 3.54 -13.48
CA LEU A 100 -19.40 2.87 -13.82
C LEU A 100 -19.61 1.39 -14.22
N THR A 101 -20.70 1.09 -14.92
CA THR A 101 -20.94 -0.23 -15.54
C THR A 101 -20.00 -0.54 -16.70
N ASP A 102 -19.00 0.31 -16.96
CA ASP A 102 -17.91 -0.01 -17.87
C ASP A 102 -16.90 -0.93 -17.17
N ASP A 103 -17.01 -2.23 -17.45
CA ASP A 103 -16.27 -3.33 -16.83
C ASP A 103 -14.73 -3.19 -16.92
N GLY A 104 -14.20 -2.35 -17.82
CA GLY A 104 -12.75 -2.22 -18.03
C GLY A 104 -12.02 -1.67 -16.81
N ALA A 105 -12.42 -0.50 -16.33
CA ALA A 105 -11.77 0.17 -15.21
C ALA A 105 -11.93 -0.60 -13.91
N ALA A 106 -13.12 -1.15 -13.66
CA ALA A 106 -13.40 -1.99 -12.50
C ALA A 106 -12.53 -3.26 -12.49
N ARG A 107 -12.33 -3.91 -13.65
CA ARG A 107 -11.42 -5.06 -13.77
C ARG A 107 -9.97 -4.68 -13.51
N SER A 108 -9.50 -3.56 -14.06
CA SER A 108 -8.13 -3.08 -13.82
C SER A 108 -7.91 -2.72 -12.35
N LEU A 109 -8.88 -2.07 -11.71
CA LEU A 109 -8.84 -1.78 -10.28
C LEU A 109 -8.78 -3.06 -9.46
N ALA A 110 -9.65 -4.03 -9.77
CA ALA A 110 -9.64 -5.32 -9.09
C ALA A 110 -8.31 -6.07 -9.28
N GLN A 111 -7.66 -5.97 -10.44
CA GLN A 111 -6.32 -6.53 -10.65
C GLN A 111 -5.26 -5.80 -9.82
N CYS A 112 -5.30 -4.46 -9.73
CA CYS A 112 -4.38 -3.69 -8.90
C CYS A 112 -4.56 -4.03 -7.41
N SER A 113 -5.81 -4.08 -6.93
CA SER A 113 -6.13 -4.45 -5.54
C SER A 113 -5.66 -5.85 -5.19
N ARG A 114 -5.75 -6.83 -6.11
CA ARG A 114 -5.23 -8.19 -5.85
C ARG A 114 -3.74 -8.20 -5.54
N TRP A 115 -2.94 -7.41 -6.25
CA TRP A 115 -1.51 -7.30 -5.96
C TRP A 115 -1.24 -6.62 -4.61
N CYS A 116 -2.03 -5.61 -4.26
CA CYS A 116 -1.96 -4.97 -2.94
C CYS A 116 -2.37 -5.94 -1.82
N ASP A 117 -3.45 -6.70 -2.00
CA ASP A 117 -3.92 -7.72 -1.05
C ASP A 117 -2.86 -8.82 -0.84
N SER A 118 -2.23 -9.29 -1.92
CA SER A 118 -1.15 -10.28 -1.84
C SER A 118 0.07 -9.74 -1.10
N LEU A 119 0.50 -8.51 -1.43
CA LEU A 119 1.63 -7.87 -0.75
C LEU A 119 1.34 -7.65 0.74
N ALA A 120 0.15 -7.17 1.08
CA ALA A 120 -0.25 -6.95 2.47
C ALA A 120 -0.35 -8.27 3.25
N HIS A 121 -0.83 -9.34 2.60
CA HIS A 121 -0.83 -10.67 3.21
C HIS A 121 0.60 -11.14 3.54
N ASN A 122 1.53 -11.00 2.59
CA ASN A 122 2.92 -11.37 2.80
C ASN A 122 3.61 -10.49 3.86
N ALA A 123 3.31 -9.19 3.88
CA ALA A 123 3.78 -8.28 4.93
C ALA A 123 3.32 -8.75 6.32
N LEU A 124 2.06 -9.16 6.46
CA LEU A 124 1.55 -9.70 7.72
C LEU A 124 2.23 -11.00 8.13
N LEU A 125 2.55 -11.89 7.19
CA LEU A 125 3.32 -13.10 7.49
C LEU A 125 4.74 -12.76 7.99
N VAL A 126 5.39 -11.78 7.37
CA VAL A 126 6.72 -11.32 7.79
C VAL A 126 6.66 -10.71 9.19
N LEU A 127 5.63 -9.93 9.50
CA LEU A 127 5.41 -9.39 10.85
C LEU A 127 5.15 -10.50 11.87
N ASP A 128 4.32 -11.48 11.52
CA ASP A 128 4.04 -12.61 12.40
C ASP A 128 5.32 -13.40 12.75
N GLU A 129 6.19 -13.64 11.76
CA GLU A 129 7.46 -14.37 11.96
C GLU A 129 8.54 -13.53 12.66
N ASN A 130 8.51 -12.21 12.50
CA ASN A 130 9.51 -11.27 13.05
C ASN A 130 8.89 -10.33 14.08
N ALA A 131 7.94 -10.84 14.88
CA ALA A 131 7.09 -10.03 15.74
C ALA A 131 7.89 -9.16 16.73
N ASP A 132 8.89 -9.71 17.40
CA ASP A 132 9.70 -8.95 18.36
C ASP A 132 10.42 -7.77 17.71
N ALA A 133 10.99 -7.96 16.51
CA ALA A 133 11.64 -6.89 15.76
C ALA A 133 10.62 -5.82 15.32
N ALA A 134 9.46 -6.24 14.84
CA ALA A 134 8.39 -5.33 14.42
C ALA A 134 7.83 -4.51 15.60
N LEU A 135 7.62 -5.15 16.75
CA LEU A 135 7.07 -4.51 17.96
C LEU A 135 8.07 -3.57 18.64
N THR A 136 9.36 -3.74 18.41
CA THR A 136 10.42 -2.86 18.94
C THR A 136 10.79 -1.72 17.98
N ASP A 137 10.46 -1.84 16.69
CA ASP A 137 10.70 -0.82 15.67
C ASP A 137 9.97 0.49 15.99
N GLU A 138 10.63 1.63 15.72
CA GLU A 138 10.08 2.98 15.93
C GLU A 138 8.92 3.27 14.98
N ARG A 139 8.91 2.67 13.78
CA ARG A 139 7.86 2.86 12.77
C ARG A 139 6.51 2.34 13.24
N LEU A 140 6.46 1.49 14.27
CA LEU A 140 5.22 1.06 14.89
C LEU A 140 4.44 2.25 15.46
N GLU A 141 5.13 3.25 15.99
CA GLU A 141 4.56 4.46 16.61
C GLU A 141 3.83 5.35 15.59
N GLU A 142 4.16 5.22 14.31
CA GLU A 142 3.51 5.96 13.21
C GLU A 142 2.22 5.29 12.70
N LEU A 143 1.86 4.10 13.22
CA LEU A 143 0.66 3.38 12.80
C LEU A 143 -0.61 4.00 13.36
N THR A 144 -1.69 3.95 12.57
CA THR A 144 -3.02 4.29 13.09
C THR A 144 -3.53 3.20 14.04
N TYR A 145 -4.49 3.55 14.90
CA TYR A 145 -5.14 2.56 15.78
C TYR A 145 -5.67 1.34 15.02
N GLU A 146 -6.22 1.55 13.81
CA GLU A 146 -6.76 0.47 12.99
C GLU A 146 -5.66 -0.47 12.49
N ASP A 147 -4.53 0.07 12.05
CA ASP A 147 -3.38 -0.71 11.60
C ASP A 147 -2.74 -1.48 12.75
N LEU A 148 -2.57 -0.82 13.91
CA LEU A 148 -2.03 -1.45 15.10
C LEU A 148 -2.96 -2.58 15.57
N ALA A 149 -4.27 -2.32 15.67
CA ALA A 149 -5.26 -3.32 16.05
C ALA A 149 -5.28 -4.53 15.10
N LEU A 150 -5.02 -4.30 13.81
CA LEU A 150 -4.92 -5.36 12.80
C LEU A 150 -3.72 -6.27 13.04
N ILE A 151 -2.62 -5.76 13.58
CA ILE A 151 -1.42 -6.54 13.90
C ILE A 151 -1.60 -7.24 15.24
N VAL A 152 -1.90 -6.50 16.32
CA VAL A 152 -1.85 -7.02 17.69
C VAL A 152 -2.99 -7.97 18.05
N LYS A 153 -4.10 -7.97 17.29
CA LYS A 153 -5.22 -8.91 17.50
C LYS A 153 -5.04 -10.25 16.79
N ARG A 154 -3.91 -10.47 16.12
CA ARG A 154 -3.67 -11.70 15.35
C ARG A 154 -3.17 -12.79 16.28
N ASP A 155 -3.87 -13.93 16.25
CA ASP A 155 -3.45 -15.13 16.98
C ASP A 155 -2.17 -15.78 16.40
N THR A 156 -1.70 -15.31 15.24
CA THR A 156 -0.53 -15.83 14.52
C THR A 156 0.76 -15.08 14.84
N LEU A 157 0.71 -14.00 15.63
CA LEU A 157 1.86 -13.16 15.96
C LEU A 157 2.83 -13.93 16.87
N ARG A 158 4.05 -14.25 16.40
CA ARG A 158 5.02 -15.08 17.13
C ARG A 158 5.91 -14.26 18.05
N VAL A 159 5.32 -13.68 19.09
CA VAL A 159 6.05 -12.93 20.10
C VAL A 159 6.81 -13.90 21.02
N SER A 160 8.04 -13.56 21.41
CA SER A 160 8.78 -14.35 22.41
C SER A 160 8.21 -14.23 23.82
N SER A 161 7.60 -13.09 24.14
CA SER A 161 6.97 -12.78 25.41
C SER A 161 5.88 -11.73 25.25
N GLU A 162 4.73 -11.94 25.90
CA GLU A 162 3.63 -10.96 25.98
C GLU A 162 4.08 -9.58 26.51
N LEU A 163 5.19 -9.56 27.26
CA LEU A 163 5.77 -8.31 27.76
C LEU A 163 6.23 -7.39 26.62
N VAL A 164 6.77 -7.95 25.53
CA VAL A 164 7.19 -7.17 24.35
C VAL A 164 5.99 -6.47 23.71
N LEU A 165 4.85 -7.16 23.63
CA LEU A 165 3.61 -6.61 23.12
C LEU A 165 3.09 -5.47 24.01
N VAL A 166 3.07 -5.67 25.33
CA VAL A 166 2.61 -4.66 26.28
C VAL A 166 3.52 -3.42 26.26
N GLU A 167 4.83 -3.60 26.20
CA GLU A 167 5.78 -2.47 26.10
C GLU A 167 5.60 -1.70 24.79
N ALA A 168 5.44 -2.41 23.66
CA ALA A 168 5.18 -1.78 22.37
C ALA A 168 3.89 -0.96 22.38
N LEU A 169 2.80 -1.50 22.95
CA LEU A 169 1.54 -0.78 23.11
C LEU A 169 1.66 0.43 24.04
N SER A 170 2.43 0.30 25.13
CA SER A 170 2.68 1.43 26.03
C SER A 170 3.44 2.55 25.34
N ARG A 171 4.46 2.23 24.53
CA ARG A 171 5.21 3.23 23.75
C ARG A 171 4.29 3.94 22.76
N TRP A 172 3.56 3.17 21.96
CA TRP A 172 2.61 3.69 20.97
C TRP A 172 1.56 4.62 21.59
N ALA A 173 1.01 4.28 22.76
CA ALA A 173 0.00 5.09 23.42
C ALA A 173 0.51 6.44 23.98
N THR A 174 1.83 6.60 24.08
CA THR A 174 2.49 7.80 24.63
C THR A 174 3.23 8.63 23.59
N ALA A 175 3.36 8.12 22.36
CA ALA A 175 3.89 8.85 21.21
C ALA A 175 2.89 9.88 20.69
#